data_AF-A0AAD3G8S2-F1
#
_entry.id   AF-A0AAD3G8S2-F1
#
_cell.length_a   1.000
_cell.length_b   1.000
_cell.length_c   1.000
_cell.angle_alpha   90.00
_cell.angle_beta   90.00
_cell.angle_gamma   90.00
#
_symmetry.space_group_name_H-M   'P 1'
#
loop_
_entity.id
_entity.type
_entity.pdbx_description
1 polymer ?
#
loop_
_entity_poly.entity_id
_entity_poly.type
_entity_poly.pdbx_seq_one_letter_code
_entity_poly.pdbx_strand_id
1 'polypeptide(L)'
;MDNLRAHKVAGVEQMLEAARVRVIYLSPYSPDFNPIEHLWWQLKSLVKKFAPTTEEALKAILNLDLMLVSEKHLRNYFTHCCYCTS
;
A
#
# COMPACT_ATOMS: atom_id res chain seq x y z
N MET A 1 4.02 -8.48 1.17
CA MET A 1 4.02 -8.21 -0.28
C MET A 1 3.01 -9.15 -0.92
N ASP A 2 2.20 -8.67 -1.87
CA ASP A 2 1.28 -9.57 -2.56
C ASP A 2 2.04 -10.65 -3.36
N ASN A 3 1.31 -11.65 -3.85
CA ASN A 3 1.88 -12.83 -4.51
C ASN A 3 2.04 -12.66 -6.04
N LEU A 4 2.10 -11.43 -6.55
CA LEU A 4 2.24 -11.17 -7.98
C LEU A 4 3.56 -11.74 -8.53
N ARG A 5 3.54 -12.31 -9.73
CA ARG A 5 4.76 -12.87 -10.37
C ARG A 5 5.88 -11.85 -10.54
N ALA A 6 5.54 -10.58 -10.74
CA ALA A 6 6.51 -9.48 -10.84
C ALA A 6 7.35 -9.31 -9.56
N HIS A 7 6.81 -9.70 -8.40
CA HIS A 7 7.50 -9.67 -7.11
C HIS A 7 8.50 -10.81 -6.91
N LYS A 8 8.57 -11.79 -7.83
CA LYS A 8 9.38 -13.01 -7.71
C LYS A 8 10.35 -13.20 -8.87
N VAL A 9 10.65 -12.14 -9.60
CA VAL A 9 11.62 -12.21 -10.70
C VAL A 9 13.02 -12.50 -10.16
N ALA A 10 13.85 -13.16 -10.96
CA ALA A 10 15.19 -13.55 -10.55
C ALA A 10 16.00 -12.34 -10.07
N GLY A 11 16.69 -12.47 -8.93
CA GLY A 11 17.48 -11.40 -8.32
C GLY A 11 16.78 -10.65 -7.18
N VAL A 12 15.45 -10.64 -7.13
CA VAL A 12 14.69 -9.85 -6.14
C VAL A 12 14.96 -10.31 -4.71
N GLU A 13 14.88 -11.62 -4.45
CA GLU A 13 15.13 -12.16 -3.11
C GLU A 13 16.58 -11.95 -2.68
N GLN A 14 17.54 -12.15 -3.58
CA GLN A 14 18.96 -11.91 -3.29
C GLN A 14 19.25 -10.46 -2.93
N MET A 15 18.63 -9.51 -3.63
CA MET A 15 18.77 -8.08 -3.33
C MET A 15 18.18 -7.72 -1.96
N LEU A 16 17.04 -8.30 -1.60
CA LEU A 16 16.37 -8.07 -0.33
C LEU A 16 17.17 -8.68 0.83
N GLU A 17 17.69 -9.89 0.66
CA GLU A 17 18.58 -10.54 1.64
C GLU A 17 19.88 -9.77 1.85
N ALA A 18 20.51 -9.27 0.79
CA ALA A 18 21.70 -8.41 0.89
C ALA A 18 21.43 -7.13 1.69
N ALA A 19 20.19 -6.61 1.62
CA ALA A 19 19.72 -5.48 2.42
C ALA A 19 19.24 -5.85 3.83
N ARG A 20 19.36 -7.12 4.24
CA ARG A 20 18.84 -7.67 5.51
C ARG A 20 17.31 -7.51 5.66
N VAL A 21 16.59 -7.51 4.54
CA VAL A 21 15.13 -7.44 4.49
C VAL A 21 14.57 -8.85 4.33
N ARG A 22 13.64 -9.23 5.22
CA ARG A 22 12.86 -10.45 5.05
C ARG A 22 11.54 -10.14 4.36
N VAL A 23 11.26 -10.84 3.27
CA VAL A 23 9.97 -10.73 2.57
C VAL A 23 8.96 -11.70 3.18
N ILE A 24 7.74 -11.20 3.38
CA ILE A 24 6.57 -12.01 3.69
C ILE A 24 5.63 -11.90 2.50
N TYR A 25 5.49 -12.98 1.74
CA TYR A 25 4.50 -13.07 0.67
C TYR A 25 3.14 -13.46 1.24
N LEU A 26 2.10 -12.77 0.80
CA LEU A 26 0.73 -13.10 1.14
C LEU A 26 0.25 -14.33 0.36
N SER A 27 -0.72 -15.04 0.93
CA SER A 27 -1.46 -16.06 0.18
C SER A 27 -2.10 -15.44 -1.07
N PRO A 28 -2.23 -16.18 -2.20
CA PRO A 28 -2.96 -15.70 -3.36
C PRO A 28 -4.34 -15.16 -2.99
N TYR A 29 -4.77 -14.09 -3.68
CA TYR A 29 -6.09 -13.47 -3.52
C TYR A 29 -6.46 -13.14 -2.06
N SER A 30 -5.47 -12.74 -1.25
CA SER A 30 -5.67 -12.36 0.14
C SER A 30 -5.43 -10.86 0.36
N PRO A 31 -6.21 -9.97 -0.30
CA PRO A 31 -6.05 -8.52 -0.16
C PRO A 31 -6.37 -8.03 1.26
N ASP A 32 -7.17 -8.77 2.02
CA ASP A 32 -7.53 -8.45 3.40
C ASP A 32 -6.32 -8.42 4.35
N PHE A 33 -5.23 -9.11 3.97
CA PHE A 33 -3.96 -9.10 4.70
C PHE A 33 -2.95 -8.09 4.14
N ASN A 34 -3.35 -7.22 3.22
CA ASN A 34 -2.45 -6.24 2.60
C ASN A 34 -2.77 -4.80 3.06
N PRO A 35 -2.01 -4.23 4.02
CA PRO A 35 -2.35 -2.92 4.60
C PRO A 35 -2.43 -1.76 3.59
N ILE A 36 -1.73 -1.85 2.45
CA ILE A 36 -1.77 -0.81 1.41
C ILE A 36 -3.16 -0.69 0.75
N GLU A 37 -4.00 -1.72 0.81
CA GLU A 37 -5.35 -1.67 0.23
C GLU A 37 -6.24 -0.62 0.92
N HIS A 38 -6.02 -0.38 2.22
CA HIS A 38 -6.71 0.70 2.94
C HIS A 38 -6.31 2.09 2.43
N LEU A 39 -5.04 2.30 2.14
CA LEU A 39 -4.57 3.54 1.50
C LEU A 39 -5.17 3.70 0.10
N TRP A 40 -5.22 2.61 -0.68
CA TRP A 40 -5.85 2.64 -2.00
C TRP A 40 -7.34 2.98 -1.94
N TRP A 41 -8.07 2.47 -0.96
CA TRP A 41 -9.47 2.83 -0.76
C TRP A 41 -9.65 4.33 -0.44
N GLN A 42 -8.82 4.88 0.44
CA GLN A 42 -8.82 6.31 0.77
C GLN A 42 -8.51 7.18 -0.46
N LEU A 43 -7.41 6.89 -1.17
CA LEU A 43 -7.03 7.60 -2.40
C LEU A 43 -8.15 7.59 -3.44
N LYS A 44 -8.72 6.40 -3.72
CA LYS A 44 -9.83 6.23 -4.67
C LYS A 44 -11.07 7.02 -4.23
N SER A 45 -11.35 7.09 -2.93
CA SER A 45 -12.47 7.87 -2.39
C SER A 45 -12.30 9.36 -2.68
N LEU A 46 -11.10 9.92 -2.47
CA LEU A 46 -10.84 11.33 -2.80
C LEU A 46 -10.86 11.60 -4.29
N VAL A 47 -10.25 10.74 -5.11
CA VAL A 47 -10.30 10.86 -6.57
C VAL A 47 -11.74 10.84 -7.07
N LYS A 48 -12.58 9.93 -6.55
CA LYS A 48 -14.01 9.87 -6.89
C LYS A 48 -14.76 11.12 -6.44
N LYS A 49 -14.42 11.67 -5.29
CA LYS A 49 -15.06 12.87 -4.72
C LYS A 49 -14.78 14.12 -5.55
N PHE A 50 -13.53 14.30 -5.98
CA PHE A 50 -13.09 15.50 -6.69
C PHE A 50 -13.15 15.36 -8.21
N ALA A 51 -13.23 14.13 -8.73
CA ALA A 51 -13.35 13.80 -10.16
C ALA A 51 -12.40 14.62 -11.07
N PRO A 52 -11.07 14.59 -10.82
CA PRO A 52 -10.13 15.37 -11.60
C PRO A 52 -10.14 14.93 -13.08
N THR A 53 -10.08 15.91 -13.98
CA THR A 53 -10.05 15.70 -15.44
C THR A 53 -8.68 15.94 -16.06
N THR A 54 -7.69 16.37 -15.26
CA THR A 54 -6.30 16.55 -15.70
C THR A 54 -5.35 15.74 -14.81
N GLU A 55 -4.18 15.43 -15.37
CA GLU A 55 -3.14 14.72 -14.64
C GLU A 55 -2.60 15.56 -13.47
N GLU A 56 -2.47 16.87 -13.64
CA GLU A 56 -2.01 17.80 -12.59
C GLU A 56 -2.98 17.83 -11.41
N ALA A 57 -4.29 17.89 -11.69
CA ALA A 57 -5.31 17.86 -10.66
C ALA A 57 -5.33 16.52 -9.92
N LEU A 58 -5.18 15.40 -10.65
CA LEU A 58 -5.06 14.08 -10.05
C LEU A 58 -3.83 14.01 -9.12
N LYS A 59 -2.65 14.42 -9.59
CA LYS A 59 -1.42 14.45 -8.78
C LYS A 59 -1.57 15.32 -7.54
N ALA A 60 -2.21 16.49 -7.66
CA ALA A 60 -2.45 17.38 -6.52
C ALA A 60 -3.34 16.71 -5.45
N ILE A 61 -4.40 16.01 -5.87
CA ILE A 61 -5.27 15.26 -4.95
C ILE A 61 -4.53 14.11 -4.27
N LEU A 62 -3.74 13.33 -5.02
CA LEU A 62 -2.96 12.22 -4.47
C LEU A 62 -1.93 12.72 -3.45
N ASN A 63 -1.23 13.82 -3.75
CA ASN A 63 -0.27 14.43 -2.82
C ASN A 63 -0.95 14.94 -1.56
N LEU A 64 -2.11 15.61 -1.69
CA LEU A 64 -2.88 16.07 -0.55
C LEU A 64 -3.30 14.90 0.35
N ASP A 65 -3.77 13.80 -0.23
CA ASP A 65 -4.16 12.62 0.54
C ASP A 65 -2.99 12.07 1.36
N LEU A 66 -1.83 11.88 0.71
CA LEU A 66 -0.63 11.37 1.36
C LEU A 66 -0.14 12.27 2.50
N MET A 67 -0.30 13.59 2.38
CA MET A 67 0.00 14.54 3.46
C MET A 67 -0.95 14.43 4.66
N LEU A 68 -2.16 13.92 4.46
CA LEU A 68 -3.16 13.74 5.51
C LEU A 68 -3.06 12.37 6.21
N VAL A 69 -2.34 11.41 5.61
CA VAL A 69 -2.10 10.09 6.21
C VAL A 69 -1.14 10.22 7.40
N SER A 70 -1.73 10.32 8.59
CA SER A 70 -0.98 10.24 9.85
C SER A 70 -0.54 8.81 10.23
N GLU A 71 0.40 8.72 11.18
CA GLU A 71 0.84 7.46 11.79
C GLU A 71 -0.32 6.64 12.36
N LYS A 72 -1.32 7.31 12.94
CA LYS A 72 -2.52 6.65 13.47
C LYS A 72 -3.28 5.90 12.37
N HIS A 73 -3.39 6.47 11.17
CA HIS A 73 -4.00 5.77 10.05
C HIS A 73 -3.20 4.51 9.67
N LEU A 74 -1.87 4.64 9.57
CA LEU A 74 -1.00 3.50 9.25
C LEU A 74 -1.16 2.37 10.28
N ARG A 75 -1.13 2.68 11.58
CA ARG A 75 -1.36 1.69 12.65
C ARG A 75 -2.73 1.02 12.52
N ASN A 76 -3.77 1.79 12.20
CA ASN A 76 -5.10 1.24 11.99
C ASN A 76 -5.16 0.32 10.76
N TYR A 77 -4.47 0.64 9.66
CA TYR A 77 -4.43 -0.22 8.46
C TYR A 77 -3.81 -1.57 8.77
N PHE A 78 -2.67 -1.57 9.47
CA PHE A 78 -2.01 -2.81 9.89
C PHE A 78 -2.85 -3.61 10.88
N THR A 79 -3.45 -2.95 11.87
CA THR A 79 -4.33 -3.62 12.86
C THR A 79 -5.54 -4.26 12.19
N HIS A 80 -6.15 -3.59 11.21
CA HIS A 80 -7.29 -4.12 10.45
C HIS A 80 -6.90 -5.37 9.63
N CYS A 81 -5.65 -5.46 9.17
CA CYS A 81 -5.10 -6.63 8.49
C CYS A 81 -4.53 -7.70 9.45
N CYS A 82 -4.95 -7.68 10.73
CA CYS A 82 -4.52 -8.63 11.77
C CYS A 82 -3.03 -8.56 12.16
N TYR A 83 -2.35 -7.44 11.88
CA TYR A 83 -0.97 -7.22 12.36
C TYR A 83 -0.96 -6.51 13.71
N CYS A 84 -0.09 -6.98 14.61
CA CYS A 84 0.13 -6.32 15.89
C CYS A 84 0.93 -5.03 15.69
N THR A 85 0.44 -3.91 16.23
CA THR A 85 1.12 -2.60 16.16
C THR A 85 1.33 -1.97 17.54
N SER A 86 1.18 -2.74 18.61
CA SER A 86 1.48 -2.34 20.00
C SER A 86 2.97 -2.39 20.29
#